data_AF-A0A6I7YM51-F1
#
_entry.id   AF-A0A6I7YM51-F1
#
_cell.length_a   1.000
_cell.length_b   1.000
_cell.length_c   1.000
_cell.angle_alpha   90.00
_cell.angle_beta   90.00
_cell.angle_gamma   90.00
#
_symmetry.space_group_name_H-M   'P 1'
#
loop_
_entity.id
_entity.type
_entity.pdbx_description
1 polymer ?
#
loop_
_entity_poly.entity_id
_entity_poly.type
_entity_poly.pdbx_seq_one_letter_code
_entity_poly.pdbx_strand_id
1 'polypeptide(L)'
;MKIFCSVPAVWTGWICFRLILIGLLKWNYVPLGDISYYFSGRFGANSSDMTEYPYPGTWPSILVGWLSGPNQTSFTVIFTGLCLLVDAAFLMVLLHGWRRKPQAFVAAWFWVVFGTAVGQVFVWRLDIFPALAVAAAGVLLGRNSRLAAALLGLATTMKLWPGVLAAGLVGRFNARATWQRLSAFVASIVGICLLVIAFNDVERLISPLRYQEVRGLQVESIPATLPVFASHLFPDTWSIGYAASKSYEITGPWVSELLVLSNVLTLAMLFFALGFALMRFRNGNWGARSTLAFFITMICLLFISNKVFSTQYITWLGPILAVALKDAWPHASSVAHQHIDEKVGTVLRNLALCTLAAAALGTLVYPFNYDALLYAGRGGLFPAFLLLARNVLILVMTGLAFSWLRLELKRENTSSTKQAAQ
;
A
#
# COMPACT_ATOMS: atom_id res chain seq x y z
N MET A 1 6.84 -18.41 24.81
CA MET A 1 7.29 -17.94 23.47
C MET A 1 7.40 -19.03 22.39
N LYS A 2 7.87 -20.26 22.67
CA LYS A 2 8.01 -21.33 21.64
C LYS A 2 6.69 -21.72 20.93
N ILE A 3 5.54 -21.66 21.62
CA ILE A 3 4.22 -22.05 21.07
C ILE A 3 3.83 -21.16 19.87
N PHE A 4 4.09 -19.86 19.93
CA PHE A 4 3.77 -18.90 18.86
C PHE A 4 4.74 -18.93 17.67
N CYS A 5 5.85 -19.66 17.78
CA CYS A 5 6.85 -19.82 16.72
C CYS A 5 6.72 -21.18 16.04
N SER A 6 5.49 -21.57 15.68
CA SER A 6 5.21 -22.79 14.93
C SER A 6 4.25 -22.52 13.79
N VAL A 7 4.40 -23.23 12.68
CA VAL A 7 3.53 -23.11 11.50
C VAL A 7 2.06 -23.39 11.86
N PRO A 8 1.74 -24.46 12.62
CA PRO A 8 0.37 -24.69 13.06
C PRO A 8 -0.21 -23.54 13.88
N ALA A 9 0.54 -22.98 14.84
CA ALA A 9 0.04 -21.88 15.67
C ALA A 9 -0.28 -20.62 14.86
N VAL A 10 0.54 -20.29 13.86
CA VAL A 10 0.27 -19.15 12.96
C VAL A 10 -0.98 -19.39 12.13
N TRP A 11 -1.19 -20.60 11.59
CA TRP A 11 -2.41 -20.92 10.84
C TRP A 11 -3.66 -20.91 11.71
N THR A 12 -3.59 -21.44 12.94
CA THR A 12 -4.67 -21.31 13.91
C THR A 12 -4.96 -19.84 14.20
N GLY A 13 -3.91 -19.03 14.39
CA GLY A 13 -4.04 -17.58 14.53
C GLY A 13 -4.73 -16.93 13.33
N TRP A 14 -4.31 -17.28 12.11
CA TRP A 14 -4.92 -16.79 10.88
C TRP A 14 -6.41 -17.13 10.84
N ILE A 15 -6.80 -18.37 11.12
CA ILE A 15 -8.21 -18.78 11.16
C ILE A 15 -8.99 -17.94 12.18
N CYS A 16 -8.51 -17.84 13.43
CA CYS A 16 -9.18 -17.06 14.47
C CYS A 16 -9.36 -15.58 14.08
N PHE A 17 -8.31 -14.95 13.57
CA PHE A 17 -8.34 -13.54 13.17
C PHE A 17 -9.22 -13.29 11.94
N ARG A 18 -9.28 -14.23 10.99
CA ARG A 18 -10.21 -14.13 9.86
C ARG A 18 -11.65 -14.42 10.25
N LEU A 19 -11.92 -15.28 11.23
CA LEU A 19 -13.26 -15.42 11.80
C LEU A 19 -13.73 -14.13 12.47
N ILE A 20 -12.86 -13.41 13.19
CA ILE A 20 -13.16 -12.07 13.71
C ILE A 20 -13.48 -11.12 12.55
N LEU A 21 -12.65 -11.10 11.49
CA LEU A 21 -12.89 -10.26 10.31
C LEU A 21 -14.24 -10.58 9.66
N ILE A 22 -14.61 -11.86 9.47
CA ILE A 22 -15.93 -12.27 8.98
C ILE A 22 -17.05 -11.77 9.91
N GLY A 23 -16.83 -11.78 11.22
CA GLY A 23 -17.73 -11.14 12.19
C GLY A 23 -17.91 -9.64 11.92
N LEU A 24 -16.81 -8.90 11.67
CA LEU A 24 -16.86 -7.48 11.32
C LEU A 24 -17.60 -7.21 10.00
N LEU A 25 -17.45 -8.09 9.00
CA LEU A 25 -18.19 -8.01 7.73
C LEU A 25 -19.71 -8.09 7.96
N LYS A 26 -20.15 -8.92 8.91
CA LYS A 26 -21.57 -9.09 9.25
C LYS A 26 -22.11 -8.00 10.18
N TRP A 27 -21.23 -7.34 10.93
CA TRP A 27 -21.61 -6.24 11.80
C TRP A 27 -21.95 -5.00 10.98
N ASN A 28 -21.04 -4.57 10.09
CA ASN A 28 -21.21 -3.34 9.33
C ASN A 28 -21.08 -3.60 7.82
N TYR A 29 -22.17 -3.36 7.10
CA TYR A 29 -22.30 -3.59 5.67
C TYR A 29 -21.93 -2.36 4.81
N VAL A 30 -21.56 -1.22 5.39
CA VAL A 30 -21.20 -0.02 4.61
C VAL A 30 -20.15 -0.32 3.54
N PRO A 31 -19.07 -1.10 3.81
CA PRO A 31 -18.08 -1.42 2.78
C PRO A 31 -18.54 -2.43 1.73
N LEU A 32 -19.75 -3.00 1.85
CA LEU A 32 -20.35 -3.82 0.79
C LEU A 32 -20.65 -2.97 -0.46
N GLY A 33 -20.81 -1.64 -0.30
CA GLY A 33 -20.97 -0.71 -1.41
C GLY A 33 -19.85 -0.80 -2.45
N ASP A 34 -18.61 -1.08 -2.03
CA ASP A 34 -17.48 -1.31 -2.92
C ASP A 34 -17.66 -2.55 -3.80
N ILE A 35 -18.10 -3.67 -3.20
CA ILE A 35 -18.37 -4.90 -3.96
C ILE A 35 -19.55 -4.72 -4.91
N SER A 36 -20.62 -4.07 -4.45
CA SER A 36 -21.75 -3.70 -5.29
C SER A 36 -21.31 -2.83 -6.46
N TYR A 37 -20.38 -1.91 -6.25
CA TYR A 37 -19.81 -1.10 -7.32
C TYR A 37 -19.00 -1.94 -8.32
N TYR A 38 -18.22 -2.93 -7.88
CA TYR A 38 -17.49 -3.81 -8.82
C TYR A 38 -18.43 -4.72 -9.61
N PHE A 39 -19.51 -5.18 -8.98
CA PHE A 39 -20.55 -5.94 -9.64
C PHE A 39 -21.26 -5.08 -10.70
N SER A 40 -21.65 -3.85 -10.36
CA SER A 40 -22.23 -2.88 -11.29
C SER A 40 -21.26 -2.54 -12.43
N GLY A 41 -19.98 -2.37 -12.16
CA GLY A 41 -18.98 -2.17 -13.22
C GLY A 41 -18.84 -3.37 -14.17
N ARG A 42 -19.22 -4.58 -13.73
CA ARG A 42 -19.17 -5.79 -14.56
C ARG A 42 -20.48 -6.09 -15.30
N PHE A 43 -21.62 -5.88 -14.67
CA PHE A 43 -22.94 -6.32 -15.16
C PHE A 43 -23.97 -5.19 -15.30
N GLY A 44 -23.65 -3.99 -14.81
CA GLY A 44 -24.50 -2.80 -14.90
C GLY A 44 -24.41 -2.13 -16.28
N ALA A 45 -25.30 -1.16 -16.48
CA ALA A 45 -25.42 -0.43 -17.74
C ALA A 45 -24.53 0.82 -17.84
N ASN A 46 -23.93 1.27 -16.73
CA ASN A 46 -23.13 2.48 -16.69
C ASN A 46 -21.69 2.21 -17.19
N SER A 47 -21.38 2.64 -18.41
CA SER A 47 -20.06 2.47 -19.02
C SER A 47 -18.94 3.26 -18.33
N SER A 48 -19.28 4.22 -17.46
CA SER A 48 -18.32 5.01 -16.69
C SER A 48 -17.83 4.32 -15.41
N ASP A 49 -18.49 3.25 -14.97
CA ASP A 49 -18.11 2.54 -13.75
C ASP A 49 -16.73 1.88 -13.90
N MET A 50 -15.95 1.93 -12.83
CA MET A 50 -14.58 1.39 -12.72
C MET A 50 -13.55 1.99 -13.69
N THR A 51 -13.87 3.09 -14.37
CA THR A 51 -12.94 3.78 -15.28
C THR A 51 -11.75 4.43 -14.56
N GLU A 52 -11.86 4.68 -13.25
CA GLU A 52 -10.79 5.14 -12.37
C GLU A 52 -9.72 4.08 -12.08
N TYR A 53 -10.05 2.80 -12.26
CA TYR A 53 -9.10 1.71 -12.12
C TYR A 53 -8.42 1.44 -13.46
N PRO A 54 -7.09 1.32 -13.52
CA PRO A 54 -6.44 0.67 -14.66
C PRO A 54 -7.07 -0.69 -14.93
N TYR A 55 -7.26 -1.05 -16.21
CA TYR A 55 -7.97 -2.27 -16.58
C TYR A 55 -7.39 -3.56 -15.95
N PRO A 56 -6.06 -3.75 -15.87
CA PRO A 56 -5.50 -4.88 -15.14
C PRO A 56 -5.86 -4.91 -13.65
N GLY A 57 -6.15 -3.76 -13.05
CA GLY A 57 -6.63 -3.64 -11.68
C GLY A 57 -8.05 -4.17 -11.48
N THR A 58 -8.84 -4.28 -12.55
CA THR A 58 -10.21 -4.82 -12.52
C THR A 58 -10.26 -6.31 -12.87
N TRP A 59 -9.15 -6.93 -13.27
CA TRP A 59 -9.13 -8.37 -13.58
C TRP A 59 -9.65 -9.27 -12.45
N PRO A 60 -9.39 -9.01 -11.15
CA PRO A 60 -9.98 -9.80 -10.09
C PRO A 60 -11.52 -9.77 -10.10
N SER A 61 -12.15 -8.61 -10.35
CA SER A 61 -13.61 -8.52 -10.42
C SER A 61 -14.16 -9.19 -11.68
N ILE A 62 -13.45 -9.13 -12.81
CA ILE A 62 -13.81 -9.83 -14.04
C ILE A 62 -13.78 -11.35 -13.83
N LEU A 63 -12.72 -11.87 -13.21
CA LEU A 63 -12.57 -13.29 -12.88
C LEU A 63 -13.71 -13.76 -11.98
N VAL A 64 -14.04 -12.98 -10.93
CA VAL A 64 -15.16 -13.28 -10.05
C VAL A 64 -16.48 -13.28 -10.84
N GLY A 65 -16.67 -12.31 -11.73
CA GLY A 65 -17.86 -12.21 -12.58
C GLY A 65 -18.08 -13.45 -13.48
N TRP A 66 -17.01 -14.04 -14.03
CA TRP A 66 -17.12 -15.28 -14.79
C TRP A 66 -17.62 -16.46 -13.95
N LEU A 67 -17.26 -16.49 -12.66
CA LEU A 67 -17.65 -17.57 -11.74
C LEU A 67 -19.03 -17.34 -11.12
N SER A 68 -19.40 -16.08 -10.85
CA SER A 68 -20.64 -15.75 -10.16
C SER A 68 -21.85 -15.62 -11.09
N GLY A 69 -21.62 -15.30 -12.37
CA GLY A 69 -22.67 -14.76 -13.24
C GLY A 69 -23.24 -13.43 -12.71
N PRO A 70 -24.36 -12.94 -13.26
CA PRO A 70 -25.00 -11.69 -12.84
C PRO A 70 -25.79 -11.86 -11.52
N ASN A 71 -25.18 -12.45 -10.50
CA ASN A 71 -25.75 -12.60 -9.16
C ASN A 71 -24.87 -11.90 -8.11
N GLN A 72 -25.39 -10.84 -7.49
CA GLN A 72 -24.68 -10.00 -6.52
C GLN A 72 -24.19 -10.80 -5.29
N THR A 73 -25.01 -11.72 -4.79
CA THR A 73 -24.68 -12.52 -3.59
C THR A 73 -23.53 -13.47 -3.89
N SER A 74 -23.61 -14.23 -4.98
CA SER A 74 -22.53 -15.12 -5.44
C SER A 74 -21.25 -14.32 -5.71
N PHE A 75 -21.36 -13.16 -6.36
CA PHE A 75 -20.21 -12.28 -6.62
C PHE A 75 -19.53 -11.85 -5.32
N THR A 76 -20.30 -11.42 -4.33
CA THR A 76 -19.78 -11.00 -3.01
C THR A 76 -19.05 -12.14 -2.31
N VAL A 77 -19.64 -13.33 -2.27
CA VAL A 77 -19.05 -14.51 -1.62
C VAL A 77 -17.77 -14.95 -2.32
N ILE A 78 -17.79 -15.04 -3.65
CA ILE A 78 -16.64 -15.47 -4.45
C ILE A 78 -15.51 -14.43 -4.38
N PHE A 79 -15.83 -13.13 -4.43
CA PHE A 79 -14.84 -12.05 -4.27
C PHE A 79 -14.16 -12.11 -2.89
N THR A 80 -14.96 -12.26 -1.83
CA THR A 80 -14.45 -12.39 -0.45
C THR A 80 -13.57 -13.63 -0.33
N GLY A 81 -14.00 -14.76 -0.89
CA GLY A 81 -13.24 -16.00 -0.95
C GLY A 81 -11.91 -15.84 -1.69
N LEU A 82 -11.91 -15.18 -2.86
CA LEU A 82 -10.69 -14.88 -3.62
C LEU A 82 -9.69 -14.06 -2.78
N CYS A 83 -10.16 -13.02 -2.08
CA CYS A 83 -9.31 -12.20 -1.23
C CYS A 83 -8.72 -13.00 -0.05
N LEU A 84 -9.51 -13.87 0.59
CA LEU A 84 -9.02 -14.78 1.65
C LEU A 84 -8.03 -15.80 1.11
N LEU A 85 -8.21 -16.30 -0.11
CA LEU A 85 -7.29 -17.24 -0.75
C LEU A 85 -5.93 -16.58 -1.03
N VAL A 86 -5.90 -15.36 -1.58
CA VAL A 86 -4.62 -14.66 -1.83
C VAL A 86 -3.95 -14.22 -0.52
N ASP A 87 -4.72 -13.90 0.51
CA ASP A 87 -4.23 -13.65 1.87
C ASP A 87 -3.57 -14.89 2.49
N ALA A 88 -4.22 -16.05 2.41
CA ALA A 88 -3.66 -17.34 2.85
C ALA A 88 -2.41 -17.73 2.03
N ALA A 89 -2.43 -17.51 0.72
CA ALA A 89 -1.29 -17.75 -0.14
C ALA A 89 -0.09 -16.87 0.23
N PHE A 90 -0.32 -15.60 0.54
CA PHE A 90 0.75 -14.72 0.99
C PHE A 90 1.31 -15.14 2.36
N LEU A 91 0.46 -15.57 3.29
CA LEU A 91 0.92 -16.15 4.56
C LEU A 91 1.84 -17.36 4.34
N MET A 92 1.53 -18.24 3.39
CA MET A 92 2.41 -19.35 3.00
C MET A 92 3.78 -18.86 2.52
N VAL A 93 3.81 -17.80 1.69
CA VAL A 93 5.06 -17.19 1.21
C VAL A 93 5.87 -16.60 2.37
N LEU A 94 5.22 -15.97 3.36
CA LEU A 94 5.88 -15.45 4.56
C LEU A 94 6.48 -16.58 5.41
N LEU A 95 5.75 -17.69 5.59
CA LEU A 95 6.23 -18.85 6.33
C LEU A 95 7.27 -19.68 5.56
N HIS A 96 7.41 -19.52 4.24
CA HIS A 96 8.41 -20.26 3.48
C HIS A 96 9.83 -20.01 3.99
N GLY A 97 10.57 -21.08 4.27
CA GLY A 97 11.94 -21.00 4.80
C GLY A 97 12.05 -20.64 6.28
N TRP A 98 10.96 -20.74 7.05
CA TRP A 98 10.91 -20.42 8.50
C TRP A 98 12.03 -21.09 9.33
N ARG A 99 12.47 -22.30 8.95
CA ARG A 99 13.57 -23.01 9.64
C ARG A 99 14.91 -22.27 9.57
N ARG A 100 15.15 -21.53 8.49
CA ARG A 100 16.38 -20.73 8.28
C ARG A 100 16.24 -19.30 8.75
N LYS A 101 15.00 -18.78 8.79
CA LYS A 101 14.68 -17.41 9.18
C LYS A 101 13.55 -17.40 10.21
N PRO A 102 13.87 -17.44 11.52
CA PRO A 102 12.87 -17.39 12.59
C PRO A 102 11.96 -16.15 12.51
N GLN A 103 12.44 -15.05 11.90
CA GLN A 103 11.69 -13.82 11.67
C GLN A 103 10.48 -14.01 10.73
N ALA A 104 10.41 -15.14 10.01
CA ALA A 104 9.21 -15.55 9.29
C ALA A 104 7.98 -15.56 10.20
N PHE A 105 8.11 -15.96 11.48
CA PHE A 105 7.00 -15.95 12.43
C PHE A 105 6.58 -14.53 12.83
N VAL A 106 7.52 -13.60 12.98
CA VAL A 106 7.22 -12.19 13.28
C VAL A 106 6.45 -11.55 12.12
N ALA A 107 6.95 -11.75 10.89
CA ALA A 107 6.27 -11.27 9.69
C ALA A 107 4.87 -11.88 9.51
N ALA A 108 4.74 -13.18 9.76
CA ALA A 108 3.48 -13.89 9.65
C ALA A 108 2.44 -13.43 10.69
N TRP A 109 2.84 -13.26 11.96
CA TRP A 109 1.94 -12.71 12.98
C TRP A 109 1.57 -11.26 12.72
N PHE A 110 2.51 -10.43 12.25
CA PHE A 110 2.19 -9.10 11.79
C PHE A 110 1.11 -9.14 10.70
N TRP A 111 1.26 -9.98 9.67
CA TRP A 111 0.28 -10.11 8.59
C TRP A 111 -1.09 -10.61 9.06
N VAL A 112 -1.11 -11.59 9.97
CA VAL A 112 -2.34 -12.12 10.59
C VAL A 112 -3.09 -10.99 11.31
N VAL A 113 -2.42 -10.27 12.21
CA VAL A 113 -3.05 -9.17 12.98
C VAL A 113 -3.42 -8.01 12.05
N PHE A 114 -2.53 -7.66 11.11
CA PHE A 114 -2.73 -6.57 10.17
C PHE A 114 -4.00 -6.76 9.34
N GLY A 115 -4.22 -7.96 8.76
CA GLY A 115 -5.39 -8.19 7.92
C GLY A 115 -6.72 -7.96 8.64
N THR A 116 -6.79 -8.26 9.94
CA THR A 116 -8.00 -7.99 10.74
C THR A 116 -8.03 -6.55 11.24
N ALA A 117 -6.89 -5.95 11.57
CA ALA A 117 -6.80 -4.55 11.99
C ALA A 117 -7.23 -3.58 10.87
N VAL A 118 -7.00 -3.94 9.60
CA VAL A 118 -7.49 -3.22 8.42
C VAL A 118 -9.02 -3.32 8.28
N GLY A 119 -9.66 -4.30 8.92
CA GLY A 119 -11.11 -4.45 8.88
C GLY A 119 -11.63 -4.88 7.51
N GLN A 120 -12.89 -4.53 7.24
CA GLN A 120 -13.66 -5.01 6.09
C GLN A 120 -12.97 -4.75 4.75
N VAL A 121 -12.29 -3.60 4.61
CA VAL A 121 -11.60 -3.22 3.37
C VAL A 121 -10.46 -4.17 3.00
N PHE A 122 -9.98 -5.00 3.93
CA PHE A 122 -8.95 -6.01 3.64
C PHE A 122 -9.42 -7.05 2.62
N VAL A 123 -10.71 -7.41 2.64
CA VAL A 123 -11.29 -8.45 1.76
C VAL A 123 -12.34 -7.93 0.79
N TRP A 124 -12.80 -6.69 0.94
CA TRP A 124 -13.80 -6.06 0.08
C TRP A 124 -13.23 -4.96 -0.83
N ARG A 125 -11.91 -4.90 -0.99
CA ARG A 125 -11.24 -3.96 -1.91
C ARG A 125 -10.26 -4.63 -2.85
N LEU A 126 -10.16 -4.09 -4.06
CA LEU A 126 -9.18 -4.50 -5.07
C LEU A 126 -7.74 -4.14 -4.69
N ASP A 127 -7.53 -3.30 -3.69
CA ASP A 127 -6.22 -2.77 -3.29
C ASP A 127 -5.24 -3.85 -2.80
N ILE A 128 -5.72 -5.02 -2.33
CA ILE A 128 -4.87 -6.13 -1.89
C ILE A 128 -4.03 -6.71 -3.03
N PHE A 129 -4.56 -6.77 -4.25
CA PHE A 129 -3.90 -7.41 -5.39
C PHE A 129 -2.62 -6.66 -5.86
N PRO A 130 -2.65 -5.34 -6.16
CA PRO A 130 -1.42 -4.61 -6.49
C PRO A 130 -0.45 -4.57 -5.29
N ALA A 131 -0.93 -4.51 -4.05
CA ALA A 131 -0.08 -4.51 -2.87
C ALA A 131 0.68 -5.85 -2.71
N LEU A 132 0.02 -6.98 -2.94
CA LEU A 132 0.66 -8.31 -2.97
C LEU A 132 1.62 -8.47 -4.15
N ALA A 133 1.33 -7.88 -5.31
CA ALA A 133 2.26 -7.87 -6.44
C ALA A 133 3.56 -7.09 -6.11
N VAL A 134 3.45 -5.94 -5.43
CA VAL A 134 4.62 -5.20 -4.90
C VAL A 134 5.37 -6.01 -3.86
N ALA A 135 4.68 -6.70 -2.94
CA ALA A 135 5.32 -7.57 -1.96
C ALA A 135 6.06 -8.75 -2.62
N ALA A 136 5.47 -9.37 -3.65
CA ALA A 136 6.11 -10.41 -4.44
C ALA A 136 7.37 -9.89 -5.15
N ALA A 137 7.32 -8.67 -5.70
CA ALA A 137 8.52 -8.00 -6.20
C ALA A 137 9.58 -7.85 -5.11
N GLY A 138 9.20 -7.39 -3.92
CA GLY A 138 10.06 -7.28 -2.74
C GLY A 138 10.77 -8.58 -2.36
N VAL A 139 10.04 -9.70 -2.30
CA VAL A 139 10.60 -11.04 -2.01
C VAL A 139 11.63 -11.47 -3.05
N LEU A 140 11.44 -11.07 -4.31
CA LEU A 140 12.28 -11.47 -5.43
C LEU A 140 13.47 -10.54 -5.67
N LEU A 141 13.54 -9.35 -5.05
CA LEU A 141 14.63 -8.39 -5.26
C LEU A 141 16.01 -9.05 -5.13
N GLY A 142 16.24 -9.82 -4.06
CA GLY A 142 17.51 -10.51 -3.81
C GLY A 142 17.67 -11.88 -4.48
N ARG A 143 16.66 -12.36 -5.21
CA ARG A 143 16.62 -13.73 -5.79
C ARG A 143 16.59 -13.71 -7.31
N ASN A 144 15.67 -12.94 -7.89
CA ASN A 144 15.52 -12.73 -9.31
C ASN A 144 15.03 -11.30 -9.56
N SER A 145 15.98 -10.38 -9.67
CA SER A 145 15.69 -8.95 -9.76
C SER A 145 14.99 -8.54 -11.06
N ARG A 146 15.08 -9.34 -12.13
CA ARG A 146 14.32 -9.11 -13.39
C ARG A 146 12.85 -9.44 -13.18
N LEU A 147 12.55 -10.59 -12.58
CA LEU A 147 11.16 -10.96 -12.27
C LEU A 147 10.56 -10.01 -11.23
N ALA A 148 11.35 -9.57 -10.24
CA ALA A 148 10.92 -8.53 -9.30
C ALA A 148 10.52 -7.24 -10.03
N ALA A 149 11.32 -6.79 -10.99
CA ALA A 149 11.03 -5.60 -11.78
C ALA A 149 9.80 -5.79 -12.70
N ALA A 150 9.63 -6.96 -13.31
CA ALA A 150 8.44 -7.27 -14.10
C ALA A 150 7.16 -7.28 -13.24
N LEU A 151 7.20 -7.90 -12.05
CA LEU A 151 6.05 -7.88 -11.12
C LEU A 151 5.72 -6.47 -10.62
N LEU A 152 6.73 -5.61 -10.44
CA LEU A 152 6.49 -4.20 -10.14
C LEU A 152 5.82 -3.49 -11.32
N GLY A 153 6.19 -3.84 -12.55
CA GLY A 153 5.53 -3.38 -13.78
C GLY A 153 4.06 -3.80 -13.81
N LEU A 154 3.77 -5.09 -13.58
CA LEU A 154 2.41 -5.60 -13.42
C LEU A 154 1.63 -4.82 -12.35
N ALA A 155 2.19 -4.64 -11.16
CA ALA A 155 1.57 -3.87 -10.08
C ALA A 155 1.23 -2.44 -10.50
N THR A 156 2.13 -1.79 -11.26
CA THR A 156 1.94 -0.44 -11.82
C THR A 156 0.79 -0.38 -12.83
N THR A 157 0.61 -1.44 -13.62
CA THR A 157 -0.54 -1.53 -14.55
C THR A 157 -1.84 -1.87 -13.86
N MET A 158 -1.81 -2.43 -12.64
CA MET A 158 -3.01 -2.67 -11.83
C MET A 158 -3.44 -1.41 -11.07
N LYS A 159 -2.47 -0.61 -10.63
CA LYS A 159 -2.70 0.68 -9.96
C LYS A 159 -1.49 1.58 -10.20
N LEU A 160 -1.66 2.89 -10.33
CA LEU A 160 -0.57 3.78 -10.77
C LEU A 160 0.55 3.98 -9.73
N TRP A 161 0.23 3.88 -8.43
CA TRP A 161 1.16 4.24 -7.35
C TRP A 161 2.48 3.44 -7.29
N PRO A 162 2.55 2.12 -7.62
CA PRO A 162 3.81 1.37 -7.60
C PRO A 162 4.85 1.87 -8.60
N GLY A 163 4.44 2.63 -9.62
CA GLY A 163 5.36 3.12 -10.66
C GLY A 163 6.51 3.94 -10.08
N VAL A 164 6.26 4.75 -9.05
CA VAL A 164 7.31 5.58 -8.42
C VAL A 164 8.37 4.74 -7.71
N LEU A 165 8.06 3.49 -7.36
CA LEU A 165 9.01 2.58 -6.72
C LEU A 165 10.12 2.14 -7.69
N ALA A 166 9.89 2.23 -9.01
CA ALA A 166 10.87 1.81 -10.03
C ALA A 166 12.20 2.58 -9.93
N ALA A 167 12.20 3.78 -9.34
CA ALA A 167 13.42 4.51 -9.00
C ALA A 167 14.39 3.70 -8.12
N GLY A 168 13.87 2.82 -7.25
CA GLY A 168 14.65 1.93 -6.42
C GLY A 168 15.31 0.76 -7.18
N LEU A 169 14.88 0.48 -8.42
CA LEU A 169 15.50 -0.54 -9.27
C LEU A 169 16.81 -0.04 -9.90
N VAL A 170 17.06 1.26 -9.90
CA VAL A 170 18.23 1.85 -10.54
C VAL A 170 19.49 1.51 -9.74
N GLY A 171 20.47 0.92 -10.43
CA GLY A 171 21.84 0.78 -9.95
C GLY A 171 22.80 1.57 -10.84
N ARG A 172 24.09 1.25 -10.80
CA ARG A 172 25.11 1.98 -11.58
C ARG A 172 24.84 1.92 -13.09
N PHE A 173 25.12 3.01 -13.81
CA PHE A 173 24.84 3.14 -15.24
C PHE A 173 25.55 2.11 -16.12
N ASN A 174 26.79 1.75 -15.80
CA ASN A 174 27.58 0.78 -16.56
C ASN A 174 27.29 -0.68 -16.14
N ALA A 175 26.44 -0.90 -15.14
CA ALA A 175 26.07 -2.23 -14.70
C ALA A 175 24.94 -2.78 -15.58
N ARG A 176 25.21 -3.87 -16.31
CA ARG A 176 24.21 -4.59 -17.12
C ARG A 176 22.94 -4.95 -16.33
N ALA A 177 23.11 -5.27 -15.04
CA ALA A 177 21.99 -5.61 -14.16
C ALA A 177 20.98 -4.47 -13.98
N THR A 178 21.42 -3.20 -14.02
CA THR A 178 20.55 -2.02 -13.97
C THR A 178 19.59 -2.01 -15.15
N TRP A 179 20.13 -2.09 -16.36
CA TRP A 179 19.34 -2.11 -17.59
C TRP A 179 18.42 -3.33 -17.67
N GLN A 180 18.88 -4.50 -17.23
CA GLN A 180 18.03 -5.69 -17.17
C GLN A 180 16.79 -5.51 -16.28
N ARG A 181 16.91 -4.85 -15.12
CA ARG A 181 15.77 -4.55 -14.26
C ARG A 181 14.85 -3.52 -14.90
N LEU A 182 15.41 -2.41 -15.42
CA LEU A 182 14.62 -1.35 -16.05
C LEU A 182 13.88 -1.84 -17.29
N SER A 183 14.56 -2.60 -18.17
CA SER A 183 13.94 -3.21 -19.35
C SER A 183 12.86 -4.22 -18.96
N ALA A 184 13.04 -5.03 -17.92
CA ALA A 184 12.00 -5.96 -17.47
C ALA A 184 10.76 -5.23 -16.93
N PHE A 185 10.95 -4.15 -16.17
CA PHE A 185 9.87 -3.29 -15.69
C PHE A 185 9.09 -2.65 -16.86
N VAL A 186 9.80 -2.01 -17.79
CA VAL A 186 9.20 -1.34 -18.95
C VAL A 186 8.52 -2.36 -19.87
N ALA A 187 9.17 -3.48 -20.19
CA ALA A 187 8.59 -4.52 -21.04
C ALA A 187 7.32 -5.12 -20.44
N SER A 188 7.26 -5.30 -19.11
CA SER A 188 6.03 -5.75 -18.44
C SER A 188 4.90 -4.73 -18.61
N ILE A 189 5.16 -3.44 -18.41
CA ILE A 189 4.15 -2.39 -18.57
C ILE A 189 3.68 -2.34 -20.03
N VAL A 190 4.61 -2.22 -20.97
CA VAL A 190 4.30 -2.12 -22.40
C VAL A 190 3.53 -3.34 -22.86
N GLY A 191 3.96 -4.56 -22.51
CA GLY A 191 3.27 -5.78 -22.87
C GLY A 191 1.83 -5.83 -22.37
N ILE A 192 1.60 -5.44 -21.11
CA ILE A 192 0.24 -5.41 -20.53
C ILE A 192 -0.60 -4.30 -21.16
N CYS A 193 -0.05 -3.10 -21.39
CA CYS A 193 -0.77 -2.02 -22.06
C CYS A 193 -1.18 -2.40 -23.49
N LEU A 194 -0.32 -3.09 -24.24
CA LEU A 194 -0.64 -3.61 -25.57
C LEU A 194 -1.76 -4.65 -25.51
N LEU A 195 -1.77 -5.54 -24.50
CA LEU A 195 -2.89 -6.45 -24.26
C LEU A 195 -4.20 -5.69 -23.97
N VAL A 196 -4.16 -4.66 -23.14
CA VAL A 196 -5.35 -3.84 -22.85
C VAL A 196 -5.90 -3.21 -24.13
N ILE A 197 -5.04 -2.61 -24.95
CA ILE A 197 -5.43 -2.00 -26.24
C ILE A 197 -6.02 -3.06 -27.17
N ALA A 198 -5.42 -4.25 -27.26
CA ALA A 198 -5.87 -5.30 -28.17
C ALA A 198 -7.24 -5.90 -27.81
N PHE A 199 -7.57 -5.99 -26.51
CA PHE A 199 -8.82 -6.57 -26.02
C PHE A 199 -9.89 -5.54 -25.62
N ASN A 200 -9.54 -4.25 -25.59
CA ASN A 200 -10.42 -3.14 -25.26
C ASN A 200 -10.17 -2.00 -26.26
N ASP A 201 -9.64 -0.87 -25.79
CA ASP A 201 -9.29 0.28 -26.59
C ASP A 201 -8.26 1.18 -25.86
N VAL A 202 -7.83 2.23 -26.54
CA VAL A 202 -6.88 3.22 -26.00
C VAL A 202 -7.53 4.10 -24.91
N GLU A 203 -8.83 4.35 -24.98
CA GLU A 203 -9.53 5.17 -24.00
C GLU A 203 -9.56 4.46 -22.63
N ARG A 204 -9.74 3.14 -22.58
CA ARG A 204 -9.70 2.35 -21.35
C ARG A 204 -8.33 2.35 -20.69
N LEU A 205 -7.26 2.47 -21.49
CA LEU A 205 -5.90 2.61 -21.00
C LEU A 205 -5.67 3.99 -20.35
N ILE A 206 -6.23 5.05 -20.93
CA ILE A 206 -6.00 6.45 -20.52
C ILE A 206 -7.02 6.91 -19.47
N SER A 207 -8.18 6.26 -19.34
CA SER A 207 -9.25 6.65 -18.42
C SER A 207 -8.81 6.90 -16.97
N PRO A 208 -7.92 6.10 -16.35
CA PRO A 208 -7.49 6.34 -14.98
C PRO A 208 -6.64 7.61 -14.81
N LEU A 209 -6.00 8.07 -15.90
CA LEU A 209 -5.21 9.30 -15.93
C LEU A 209 -6.12 10.52 -16.00
N ARG A 210 -7.11 10.52 -16.90
CA ARG A 210 -8.14 11.60 -16.96
C ARG A 210 -8.93 11.70 -15.66
N TYR A 211 -9.20 10.56 -15.01
CA TYR A 211 -9.86 10.53 -13.71
C TYR A 211 -9.12 11.32 -12.62
N GLN A 212 -7.79 11.52 -12.73
CA GLN A 212 -7.04 12.29 -11.73
C GLN A 212 -7.39 13.78 -11.72
N GLU A 213 -7.89 14.31 -12.84
CA GLU A 213 -8.16 15.75 -13.03
C GLU A 213 -9.36 16.22 -12.19
N VAL A 214 -10.36 15.36 -12.02
CA VAL A 214 -11.61 15.69 -11.31
C VAL A 214 -11.55 15.44 -9.80
N ARG A 215 -10.37 15.10 -9.27
CA ARG A 215 -10.20 14.77 -7.84
C ARG A 215 -9.92 16.01 -7.00
N GLY A 216 -10.79 16.28 -6.03
CA GLY A 216 -10.60 17.27 -4.98
C GLY A 216 -9.86 16.70 -3.77
N LEU A 217 -10.14 17.28 -2.60
CA LEU A 217 -9.44 16.99 -1.36
C LEU A 217 -10.26 16.01 -0.52
N GLN A 218 -9.83 14.74 -0.49
CA GLN A 218 -10.54 13.69 0.24
C GLN A 218 -10.45 13.90 1.75
N VAL A 219 -11.58 13.71 2.46
CA VAL A 219 -11.70 13.96 3.90
C VAL A 219 -10.72 13.16 4.76
N GLU A 220 -10.31 11.98 4.32
CA GLU A 220 -9.40 11.11 5.06
C GLU A 220 -7.91 11.46 4.87
N SER A 221 -7.61 12.35 3.91
CA SER A 221 -6.24 12.67 3.51
C SER A 221 -5.52 13.51 4.57
N ILE A 222 -4.18 13.46 4.56
CA ILE A 222 -3.39 14.25 5.52
C ILE A 222 -3.65 15.76 5.37
N PRO A 223 -3.64 16.36 4.15
CA PRO A 223 -3.91 17.79 4.02
C PRO A 223 -5.32 18.20 4.47
N ALA A 224 -6.29 17.27 4.41
CA ALA A 224 -7.67 17.52 4.86
C ALA A 224 -7.87 17.48 6.38
N THR A 225 -6.89 16.99 7.15
CA THR A 225 -7.05 16.71 8.59
C THR A 225 -7.57 17.93 9.37
N LEU A 226 -6.98 19.10 9.15
CA LEU A 226 -7.37 20.32 9.86
C LEU A 226 -8.72 20.88 9.37
N PRO A 227 -8.99 21.00 8.05
CA PRO A 227 -10.32 21.36 7.56
C PRO A 227 -11.44 20.45 8.08
N VAL A 228 -11.24 19.12 8.11
CA VAL A 228 -12.26 18.18 8.59
C VAL A 228 -12.48 18.33 10.09
N PHE A 229 -11.42 18.56 10.86
CA PHE A 229 -11.59 18.86 12.28
C PHE A 229 -12.37 20.18 12.48
N ALA A 230 -12.05 21.20 11.68
CA ALA A 230 -12.70 22.51 11.74
C ALA A 230 -14.17 22.46 11.28
N SER A 231 -14.53 21.61 10.32
CA SER A 231 -15.92 21.48 9.84
C SER A 231 -16.88 20.97 10.93
N HIS A 232 -16.37 20.27 11.95
CA HIS A 232 -17.19 19.86 13.11
C HIS A 232 -17.35 20.95 14.17
N LEU A 233 -16.49 21.96 14.16
CA LEU A 233 -16.58 23.13 15.05
C LEU A 233 -17.35 24.29 14.40
N PHE A 234 -17.25 24.41 13.08
CA PHE A 234 -17.82 25.50 12.27
C PHE A 234 -18.57 24.90 11.06
N PRO A 235 -19.75 24.30 11.28
CA PRO A 235 -20.47 23.54 10.26
C PRO A 235 -20.95 24.38 9.08
N ASP A 236 -21.12 25.69 9.25
CA ASP A 236 -21.55 26.59 8.17
C ASP A 236 -20.39 27.07 7.27
N THR A 237 -19.14 26.72 7.60
CA THR A 237 -17.93 27.21 6.91
C THR A 237 -17.31 26.19 5.95
N TRP A 238 -17.40 24.91 6.27
CA TRP A 238 -16.89 23.81 5.44
C TRP A 238 -18.00 22.81 5.17
N SER A 239 -18.00 22.24 3.97
CA SER A 239 -18.95 21.19 3.59
C SER A 239 -18.21 19.94 3.14
N ILE A 240 -18.76 18.78 3.50
CA ILE A 240 -18.30 17.47 3.05
C ILE A 240 -19.37 16.88 2.14
N GLY A 241 -18.97 16.42 0.95
CA GLY A 241 -19.90 15.87 -0.04
C GLY A 241 -19.29 14.75 -0.85
N TYR A 242 -20.13 13.88 -1.39
CA TYR A 242 -19.70 12.83 -2.30
C TYR A 242 -19.48 13.43 -3.70
N ALA A 243 -18.25 13.33 -4.21
CA ALA A 243 -17.85 13.94 -5.47
C ALA A 243 -17.88 12.95 -6.64
N ALA A 244 -17.83 13.47 -7.88
CA ALA A 244 -17.70 12.68 -9.10
C ALA A 244 -16.44 11.78 -9.11
N SER A 245 -15.43 12.15 -8.32
CA SER A 245 -14.22 11.38 -8.04
C SER A 245 -14.42 10.14 -7.15
N LYS A 246 -15.68 9.73 -6.92
CA LYS A 246 -16.07 8.56 -6.12
C LYS A 246 -15.48 8.57 -4.72
N SER A 247 -15.33 9.76 -4.15
CA SER A 247 -14.78 9.98 -2.81
C SER A 247 -15.52 11.10 -2.11
N TYR A 248 -15.49 11.09 -0.78
CA TYR A 248 -15.98 12.20 0.02
C TYR A 248 -14.91 13.27 0.10
N GLU A 249 -15.26 14.46 -0.36
CA GLU A 249 -14.36 15.60 -0.47
C GLU A 249 -14.83 16.73 0.43
N ILE A 250 -13.87 17.47 0.99
CA ILE A 250 -14.15 18.68 1.76
C ILE A 250 -13.94 19.92 0.90
N THR A 251 -14.85 20.89 1.03
CA THR A 251 -14.76 22.22 0.43
C THR A 251 -14.92 23.30 1.48
N GLY A 252 -14.35 24.47 1.25
CA GLY A 252 -14.37 25.61 2.18
C GLY A 252 -13.05 26.37 2.16
N PRO A 253 -12.83 27.28 3.13
CA PRO A 253 -11.61 28.05 3.24
C PRO A 253 -10.35 27.18 3.25
N TRP A 254 -9.29 27.66 2.59
CA TRP A 254 -7.95 27.05 2.51
C TRP A 254 -7.85 25.72 1.76
N VAL A 255 -8.97 25.11 1.33
CA VAL A 255 -8.95 23.81 0.63
C VAL A 255 -8.18 23.90 -0.69
N SER A 256 -8.29 25.02 -1.42
CA SER A 256 -7.59 25.20 -2.70
C SER A 256 -6.06 25.27 -2.52
N GLU A 257 -5.61 25.91 -1.46
CA GLU A 257 -4.21 26.06 -1.07
C GLU A 257 -3.65 24.73 -0.58
N LEU A 258 -4.45 23.96 0.16
CA LEU A 258 -4.08 22.61 0.61
C LEU A 258 -3.98 21.62 -0.56
N LEU A 259 -4.81 21.78 -1.60
CA LEU A 259 -4.67 21.05 -2.86
C LEU A 259 -3.34 21.40 -3.57
N VAL A 260 -3.00 22.68 -3.64
CA VAL A 260 -1.69 23.12 -4.18
C VAL A 260 -0.55 22.53 -3.35
N LEU A 261 -0.63 22.58 -2.02
CA LEU A 261 0.37 21.99 -1.13
C LEU A 261 0.53 20.48 -1.38
N SER A 262 -0.56 19.74 -1.49
CA SER A 262 -0.54 18.30 -1.83
C SER A 262 0.15 18.03 -3.18
N ASN A 263 -0.13 18.84 -4.20
CA ASN A 263 0.53 18.74 -5.50
C ASN A 263 2.05 19.02 -5.39
N VAL A 264 2.43 20.06 -4.65
CA VAL A 264 3.85 20.39 -4.39
C VAL A 264 4.55 19.25 -3.65
N LEU A 265 3.92 18.67 -2.62
CA LEU A 265 4.47 17.52 -1.90
C LEU A 265 4.60 16.28 -2.79
N THR A 266 3.66 16.08 -3.71
CA THR A 266 3.73 15.01 -4.71
C THR A 266 4.91 15.21 -5.65
N LEU A 267 5.12 16.44 -6.15
CA LEU A 267 6.28 16.77 -6.97
C LEU A 267 7.60 16.60 -6.18
N ALA A 268 7.65 17.03 -4.92
CA ALA A 268 8.81 16.86 -4.07
C ALA A 268 9.15 15.37 -3.85
N MET A 269 8.14 14.52 -3.68
CA MET A 269 8.29 13.06 -3.62
C MET A 269 8.85 12.49 -4.93
N LEU A 270 8.37 12.95 -6.09
CA LEU A 270 8.91 12.54 -7.40
C LEU A 270 10.36 12.99 -7.61
N PHE A 271 10.70 14.22 -7.22
CA PHE A 271 12.08 14.72 -7.25
C PHE A 271 12.98 13.93 -6.30
N PHE A 272 12.48 13.54 -5.12
CA PHE A 272 13.20 12.66 -4.21
C PHE A 272 13.47 11.29 -4.86
N ALA A 273 12.47 10.69 -5.52
CA ALA A 273 12.64 9.43 -6.24
C ALA A 273 13.67 9.55 -7.37
N LEU A 274 13.58 10.60 -8.19
CA LEU A 274 14.53 10.87 -9.27
C LEU A 274 15.95 11.11 -8.73
N GLY A 275 16.07 11.90 -7.65
CA GLY A 275 17.35 12.16 -6.99
C GLY A 275 17.99 10.88 -6.44
N PHE A 276 17.18 9.99 -5.84
CA PHE A 276 17.65 8.68 -5.39
C PHE A 276 18.12 7.80 -6.56
N ALA A 277 17.33 7.74 -7.64
CA ALA A 277 17.70 7.01 -8.85
C ALA A 277 19.00 7.55 -9.47
N LEU A 278 19.15 8.87 -9.59
CA LEU A 278 20.35 9.52 -10.12
C LEU A 278 21.57 9.28 -9.23
N MET A 279 21.42 9.36 -7.91
CA MET A 279 22.46 9.01 -6.96
C MET A 279 22.93 7.56 -7.18
N ARG A 280 22.01 6.60 -7.31
CA ARG A 280 22.34 5.19 -7.59
C ARG A 280 22.96 4.99 -8.97
N PHE A 281 22.46 5.71 -9.97
CA PHE A 281 22.96 5.67 -11.34
C PHE A 281 24.43 6.09 -11.43
N ARG A 282 24.80 7.14 -10.69
CA ARG A 282 26.17 7.66 -10.62
C ARG A 282 27.07 6.84 -9.70
N ASN A 283 26.62 6.58 -8.47
CA ASN A 283 27.49 6.09 -7.40
C ASN A 283 27.42 4.56 -7.20
N GLY A 284 26.39 3.90 -7.74
CA GLY A 284 26.21 2.44 -7.65
C GLY A 284 25.59 1.94 -6.35
N ASN A 285 26.09 0.78 -5.88
CA ASN A 285 25.72 0.10 -4.62
C ASN A 285 24.27 -0.40 -4.51
N TRP A 286 23.62 -0.73 -5.63
CA TRP A 286 22.26 -1.29 -5.58
C TRP A 286 22.19 -2.52 -4.66
N GLY A 287 21.25 -2.52 -3.71
CA GLY A 287 21.04 -3.60 -2.76
C GLY A 287 19.55 -3.88 -2.54
N ALA A 288 19.20 -5.15 -2.34
CA ALA A 288 17.80 -5.54 -2.14
C ALA A 288 17.19 -4.92 -0.86
N ARG A 289 17.95 -4.83 0.23
CA ARG A 289 17.49 -4.25 1.51
C ARG A 289 17.24 -2.74 1.41
N SER A 290 18.18 -1.99 0.84
CA SER A 290 18.00 -0.54 0.64
C SER A 290 16.92 -0.24 -0.38
N THR A 291 16.72 -1.08 -1.40
CA THR A 291 15.59 -0.99 -2.33
C THR A 291 14.26 -1.21 -1.61
N LEU A 292 14.19 -2.19 -0.70
CA LEU A 292 13.01 -2.44 0.11
C LEU A 292 12.70 -1.28 1.08
N ALA A 293 13.74 -0.71 1.70
CA ALA A 293 13.62 0.49 2.53
C ALA A 293 13.15 1.70 1.70
N PHE A 294 13.66 1.85 0.48
CA PHE A 294 13.20 2.87 -0.46
C PHE A 294 11.73 2.67 -0.82
N PHE A 295 11.30 1.44 -1.12
CA PHE A 295 9.89 1.15 -1.46
C PHE A 295 8.94 1.59 -0.35
N ILE A 296 9.25 1.22 0.90
CA ILE A 296 8.45 1.60 2.07
C ILE A 296 8.48 3.11 2.31
N THR A 297 9.64 3.76 2.11
CA THR A 297 9.76 5.23 2.20
C THR A 297 8.87 5.92 1.17
N MET A 298 8.87 5.45 -0.08
CA MET A 298 8.04 6.02 -1.15
C MET A 298 6.55 5.81 -0.90
N ILE A 299 6.13 4.66 -0.36
CA ILE A 299 4.73 4.43 0.02
C ILE A 299 4.30 5.40 1.13
N CYS A 300 5.13 5.61 2.16
CA CYS A 300 4.84 6.59 3.20
C CYS A 300 4.80 8.03 2.64
N LEU A 301 5.73 8.39 1.74
CA LEU A 301 5.72 9.69 1.06
C LEU A 301 4.46 9.88 0.22
N LEU A 302 4.00 8.84 -0.48
CA LEU A 302 2.74 8.85 -1.21
C LEU A 302 1.56 9.10 -0.27
N PHE A 303 1.52 8.47 0.91
CA PHE A 303 0.45 8.69 1.88
C PHE A 303 0.36 10.15 2.34
N ILE A 304 1.50 10.78 2.63
CA ILE A 304 1.50 12.17 3.13
C ILE A 304 1.26 13.21 2.04
N SER A 305 1.59 12.89 0.79
CA SER A 305 1.47 13.82 -0.34
C SER A 305 0.14 13.72 -1.08
N ASN A 306 -0.59 12.62 -0.93
CA ASN A 306 -1.78 12.33 -1.74
C ASN A 306 -3.05 13.00 -1.17
N LYS A 307 -3.63 13.93 -1.96
CA LYS A 307 -4.93 14.58 -1.70
C LYS A 307 -6.13 13.61 -1.61
N VAL A 308 -5.95 12.37 -2.06
CA VAL A 308 -6.98 11.31 -2.14
C VAL A 308 -6.59 10.10 -1.30
N PHE A 309 -5.87 10.34 -0.21
CA PHE A 309 -5.46 9.27 0.69
C PHE A 309 -6.62 8.82 1.57
N SER A 310 -7.07 7.59 1.34
CA SER A 310 -8.12 6.93 2.11
C SER A 310 -7.56 6.07 3.25
N THR A 311 -8.38 5.77 4.26
CA THR A 311 -8.05 4.81 5.34
C THR A 311 -7.59 3.46 4.78
N GLN A 312 -8.24 2.99 3.71
CA GLN A 312 -7.95 1.71 3.05
C GLN A 312 -6.55 1.60 2.43
N TYR A 313 -5.90 2.72 2.06
CA TYR A 313 -4.59 2.70 1.37
C TYR A 313 -3.46 2.18 2.27
N ILE A 314 -3.68 2.04 3.58
CA ILE A 314 -2.74 1.36 4.48
C ILE A 314 -2.43 -0.08 4.02
N THR A 315 -3.34 -0.72 3.28
CA THR A 315 -3.15 -2.02 2.61
C THR A 315 -1.98 -2.04 1.63
N TRP A 316 -1.56 -0.89 1.08
CA TRP A 316 -0.41 -0.81 0.17
C TRP A 316 0.91 -1.08 0.89
N LEU A 317 0.98 -0.73 2.18
CA LEU A 317 2.19 -0.85 2.99
C LEU A 317 2.31 -2.22 3.66
N GLY A 318 1.20 -2.76 4.18
CA GLY A 318 1.21 -3.98 5.00
C GLY A 318 1.99 -5.16 4.38
N PRO A 319 1.67 -5.60 3.15
CA PRO A 319 2.35 -6.70 2.50
C PRO A 319 3.87 -6.52 2.39
N ILE A 320 4.32 -5.38 1.86
CA ILE A 320 5.76 -5.13 1.67
C ILE A 320 6.49 -4.96 3.02
N LEU A 321 5.81 -4.43 4.04
CA LEU A 321 6.35 -4.36 5.40
C LEU A 321 6.48 -5.74 6.04
N ALA A 322 5.54 -6.66 5.80
CA ALA A 322 5.68 -8.06 6.22
C ALA A 322 6.91 -8.72 5.58
N VAL A 323 7.15 -8.46 4.29
CA VAL A 323 8.38 -8.90 3.62
C VAL A 323 9.63 -8.29 4.27
N ALA A 324 9.61 -7.00 4.61
CA ALA A 324 10.73 -6.34 5.30
C ALA A 324 11.00 -6.93 6.69
N LEU A 325 9.96 -7.22 7.47
CA LEU A 325 10.09 -7.88 8.78
C LEU A 325 10.70 -9.28 8.67
N LYS A 326 10.52 -9.97 7.54
CA LYS A 326 11.13 -11.28 7.30
C LYS A 326 12.56 -11.18 6.77
N ASP A 327 12.78 -10.35 5.76
CA ASP A 327 13.99 -10.40 4.93
C ASP A 327 14.99 -9.29 5.23
N ALA A 328 14.56 -8.17 5.80
CA ALA A 328 15.44 -7.06 6.20
C ALA A 328 15.70 -7.02 7.72
N TRP A 329 15.02 -7.87 8.51
CA TRP A 329 15.33 -7.97 9.92
C TRP A 329 16.80 -8.37 10.11
N PRO A 330 17.54 -7.70 10.99
CA PRO A 330 18.94 -7.98 11.18
C PRO A 330 19.17 -9.39 11.73
N HIS A 331 20.09 -10.12 11.12
CA HIS A 331 20.72 -11.27 11.74
C HIS A 331 21.99 -10.78 12.44
N ALA A 332 22.40 -11.42 13.54
CA ALA A 332 23.67 -11.13 14.20
C ALA A 332 24.79 -11.18 13.14
N SER A 333 25.20 -10.00 12.69
CA SER A 333 26.24 -9.81 11.70
C SER A 333 27.55 -9.49 12.42
N SER A 334 28.63 -9.30 11.66
CA SER A 334 29.93 -8.92 12.24
C SER A 334 29.77 -7.77 13.25
N VAL A 335 30.60 -7.75 14.31
CA VAL A 335 30.62 -6.70 15.34
C VAL A 335 30.54 -5.28 14.76
N ALA A 336 31.12 -5.06 13.58
CA ALA A 336 31.13 -3.77 12.89
C ALA A 336 29.75 -3.20 12.49
N HIS A 337 28.71 -4.03 12.36
CA HIS A 337 27.37 -3.59 11.95
C HIS A 337 26.30 -3.76 13.04
N GLN A 338 26.68 -4.29 14.21
CA GLN A 338 25.75 -4.62 15.27
C GLN A 338 24.86 -3.43 15.68
N HIS A 339 25.44 -2.24 15.87
CA HIS A 339 24.69 -1.03 16.24
C HIS A 339 23.69 -0.57 15.17
N ILE A 340 24.05 -0.70 13.88
CA ILE A 340 23.15 -0.34 12.78
C ILE A 340 22.01 -1.34 12.72
N ASP A 341 22.32 -2.63 12.85
CA ASP A 341 21.37 -3.73 12.85
C ASP A 341 20.35 -3.58 13.99
N GLU A 342 20.78 -3.34 15.23
CA GLU A 342 19.87 -3.10 16.37
C GLU A 342 18.89 -1.93 16.13
N LYS A 343 19.39 -0.84 15.55
CA LYS A 343 18.56 0.31 15.18
C LYS A 343 17.55 -0.04 14.08
N VAL A 344 17.97 -0.79 13.06
CA VAL A 344 17.06 -1.24 12.00
C VAL A 344 15.95 -2.12 12.58
N GLY A 345 16.27 -3.07 13.47
CA GLY A 345 15.27 -3.90 14.13
C GLY A 345 14.25 -3.08 14.93
N THR A 346 14.73 -2.07 15.67
CA THR A 346 13.88 -1.14 16.42
C THR A 346 12.96 -0.33 15.50
N VAL A 347 13.50 0.20 14.40
CA VAL A 347 12.73 0.98 13.42
C VAL A 347 11.66 0.12 12.75
N LEU A 348 12.00 -1.10 12.32
CA LEU A 348 11.05 -2.02 11.69
C LEU A 348 9.93 -2.44 12.66
N ARG A 349 10.26 -2.71 13.93
CA ARG A 349 9.27 -2.98 14.97
C ARG A 349 8.31 -1.82 15.15
N ASN A 350 8.84 -0.60 15.28
CA ASN A 350 8.02 0.59 15.48
C ASN A 350 7.15 0.89 14.24
N LEU A 351 7.69 0.70 13.03
CA LEU A 351 6.91 0.79 11.78
C LEU A 351 5.75 -0.21 11.79
N ALA A 352 5.99 -1.46 12.18
CA ALA A 352 4.96 -2.48 12.26
C ALA A 352 3.86 -2.10 13.27
N LEU A 353 4.23 -1.66 14.48
CA LEU A 353 3.29 -1.25 15.51
C LEU A 353 2.46 -0.02 15.08
N CYS A 354 3.10 1.01 14.53
CA CYS A 354 2.41 2.18 14.00
C CYS A 354 1.47 1.80 12.84
N THR A 355 1.88 0.87 11.97
CA THR A 355 1.04 0.38 10.85
C THR A 355 -0.20 -0.34 11.36
N LEU A 356 -0.06 -1.21 12.38
CA LEU A 356 -1.20 -1.89 13.00
C LEU A 356 -2.15 -0.90 13.69
N ALA A 357 -1.61 0.08 14.42
CA ALA A 357 -2.41 1.11 15.08
C ALA A 357 -3.13 2.01 14.06
N ALA A 358 -2.44 2.43 12.99
CA ALA A 358 -3.04 3.23 11.92
C ALA A 358 -4.12 2.46 11.16
N ALA A 359 -3.95 1.15 10.96
CA ALA A 359 -4.97 0.29 10.36
C ALA A 359 -6.20 0.18 11.27
N ALA A 360 -6.01 -0.09 12.57
CA ALA A 360 -7.10 -0.18 13.54
C ALA A 360 -7.88 1.14 13.67
N LEU A 361 -7.18 2.27 13.79
CA LEU A 361 -7.81 3.59 13.80
C LEU A 361 -8.54 3.86 12.48
N GLY A 362 -7.97 3.46 11.35
CA GLY A 362 -8.62 3.55 10.04
C GLY A 362 -9.94 2.78 10.01
N THR A 363 -9.97 1.56 10.52
CA THR A 363 -11.20 0.75 10.66
C THR A 363 -12.23 1.43 11.55
N LEU A 364 -11.80 1.99 12.69
CA LEU A 364 -12.70 2.71 13.59
C LEU A 364 -13.31 3.95 12.93
N VAL A 365 -12.58 4.63 12.04
CA VAL A 365 -13.12 5.72 11.21
C VAL A 365 -14.07 5.14 10.15
N TYR A 366 -13.55 4.34 9.22
CA TYR A 366 -14.32 3.70 8.16
C TYR A 366 -14.28 2.17 8.32
N PRO A 367 -15.42 1.49 8.51
CA PRO A 367 -16.78 2.01 8.35
C PRO A 367 -17.48 2.49 9.62
N PHE A 368 -16.92 2.26 10.81
CA PHE A 368 -17.72 2.29 12.05
C PHE A 368 -18.23 3.67 12.47
N ASN A 369 -17.49 4.75 12.17
CA ASN A 369 -17.87 6.11 12.54
C ASN A 369 -17.91 7.04 11.33
N TYR A 370 -18.06 6.49 10.12
CA TYR A 370 -17.90 7.27 8.89
C TYR A 370 -19.04 8.25 8.68
N ASP A 371 -20.29 7.83 8.90
CA ASP A 371 -21.44 8.73 8.78
C ASP A 371 -21.29 9.94 9.72
N ALA A 372 -20.88 9.71 10.98
CA ALA A 372 -20.62 10.79 11.93
C ALA A 372 -19.48 11.72 11.50
N LEU A 373 -18.48 11.22 10.75
CA LEU A 373 -17.43 12.06 10.16
C LEU A 373 -17.96 12.91 9.00
N LEU A 374 -18.88 12.38 8.20
CA LEU A 374 -19.40 13.05 7.00
C LEU A 374 -20.42 14.15 7.33
N TYR A 375 -21.23 13.97 8.37
CA TYR A 375 -22.21 14.97 8.78
C TYR A 375 -21.56 16.03 9.69
N ALA A 376 -21.53 17.28 9.22
CA ALA A 376 -20.98 18.41 9.96
C ALA A 376 -21.72 18.62 11.31
N GLY A 377 -20.96 18.97 12.36
CA GLY A 377 -21.46 19.14 13.71
C GLY A 377 -20.67 18.37 14.78
N ARG A 378 -20.93 18.65 16.06
CA ARG A 378 -20.12 18.16 17.19
C ARG A 378 -20.12 16.64 17.36
N GLY A 379 -21.08 15.93 16.78
CA GLY A 379 -21.11 14.46 16.76
C GLY A 379 -19.94 13.82 16.02
N GLY A 380 -19.31 14.54 15.08
CA GLY A 380 -18.18 14.04 14.29
C GLY A 380 -16.79 14.31 14.89
N LEU A 381 -16.71 14.96 16.07
CA LEU A 381 -15.41 15.22 16.70
C LEU A 381 -14.65 13.94 17.06
N PHE A 382 -15.35 12.90 17.53
CA PHE A 382 -14.73 11.62 17.86
C PHE A 382 -14.04 10.96 16.65
N PRO A 383 -14.71 10.70 15.50
CA PRO A 383 -14.02 10.17 14.33
C PRO A 383 -12.97 11.13 13.75
N ALA A 384 -13.16 12.46 13.86
CA ALA A 384 -12.13 13.41 13.46
C ALA A 384 -10.84 13.29 14.31
N PHE A 385 -10.95 13.05 15.62
CA PHE A 385 -9.79 12.76 16.48
C PHE A 385 -9.12 11.43 16.14
N LEU A 386 -9.89 10.38 15.84
CA LEU A 386 -9.35 9.09 15.40
C LEU A 386 -8.56 9.26 14.08
N LEU A 387 -9.12 10.03 13.14
CA LEU A 387 -8.49 10.33 11.87
C LEU A 387 -7.21 11.18 12.05
N LEU A 388 -7.24 12.19 12.92
CA LEU A 388 -6.06 12.98 13.31
C LEU A 388 -4.96 12.07 13.89
N ALA A 389 -5.29 11.22 14.86
CA ALA A 389 -4.34 10.30 15.48
C ALA A 389 -3.73 9.35 14.44
N ARG A 390 -4.56 8.82 13.53
CA ARG A 390 -4.10 7.99 12.42
C ARG A 390 -3.14 8.77 11.52
N ASN A 391 -3.46 9.99 11.14
CA ASN A 391 -2.62 10.79 10.24
C ASN A 391 -1.29 11.19 10.90
N VAL A 392 -1.28 11.46 12.21
CA VAL A 392 -0.04 11.63 12.98
C VAL A 392 0.82 10.37 12.94
N LEU A 393 0.23 9.17 13.09
CA LEU A 393 0.99 7.92 12.96
C LEU A 393 1.61 7.76 11.57
N ILE A 394 0.92 8.16 10.49
CA ILE A 394 1.47 8.12 9.13
C ILE A 394 2.68 9.05 8.99
N LEU A 395 2.65 10.24 9.60
CA LEU A 395 3.82 11.14 9.64
C LEU A 395 4.99 10.51 10.40
N VAL A 396 4.73 9.90 11.57
CA VAL A 396 5.74 9.16 12.35
C VAL A 396 6.34 8.01 11.53
N MET A 397 5.49 7.23 10.84
CA MET A 397 5.92 6.15 9.96
C MET A 397 6.79 6.65 8.81
N THR A 398 6.50 7.83 8.26
CA THR A 398 7.35 8.45 7.23
C THR A 398 8.74 8.75 7.78
N GLY A 399 8.84 9.35 8.96
CA GLY A 399 10.12 9.60 9.64
C GLY A 399 10.90 8.31 9.92
N LEU A 400 10.22 7.26 10.38
CA LEU A 400 10.82 5.95 10.61
C LEU A 400 11.32 5.31 9.31
N ALA A 401 10.55 5.39 8.21
CA ALA A 401 10.96 4.86 6.92
C ALA A 401 12.22 5.56 6.38
N PHE A 402 12.29 6.89 6.48
CA PHE A 402 13.51 7.65 6.17
C PHE A 402 14.70 7.25 7.04
N SER A 403 14.48 7.06 8.35
CA SER A 403 15.52 6.60 9.27
C SER A 403 16.08 5.24 8.82
N TRP A 404 15.21 4.30 8.47
CA TRP A 404 15.63 2.99 7.97
C TRP A 404 16.39 3.10 6.64
N LEU A 405 15.88 3.85 5.66
CA LEU A 405 16.58 4.05 4.38
C LEU A 405 17.99 4.62 4.60
N ARG A 406 18.14 5.62 5.48
CA ARG A 406 19.44 6.18 5.84
C ARG A 406 20.37 5.15 6.49
N LEU A 407 19.85 4.28 7.37
CA LEU A 407 20.64 3.22 8.01
C LEU A 407 21.15 2.19 6.98
N GLU A 408 20.32 1.79 6.02
CA GLU A 408 20.73 0.86 4.96
C GLU A 408 21.79 1.49 4.03
N LEU A 409 21.63 2.77 3.67
CA LEU A 409 22.64 3.48 2.87
C LEU A 409 23.98 3.63 3.61
N LYS A 410 23.95 3.90 4.92
CA LYS A 410 25.16 3.94 5.75
C LYS A 410 25.85 2.58 5.78
N ARG A 411 25.07 1.50 5.95
CA ARG A 411 25.59 0.13 5.94
C ARG A 411 26.33 -0.18 4.64
N GLU A 412 25.72 0.12 3.50
CA GLU A 412 26.32 -0.12 2.18
C GLU A 412 27.64 0.64 2.00
N ASN A 413 27.70 1.91 2.42
CA ASN A 413 28.92 2.71 2.33
C ASN A 413 30.07 2.14 3.17
N THR A 414 29.80 1.73 4.42
CA THR A 414 30.82 1.10 5.28
C THR A 414 31.36 -0.19 4.68
N SER A 415 30.50 -0.99 4.03
CA SER A 415 30.93 -2.22 3.35
C SER A 415 31.81 -1.92 2.12
N SER A 416 31.49 -0.88 1.33
CA SER A 416 32.30 -0.50 0.17
C SER A 416 33.69 0.04 0.55
N THR A 417 33.81 0.82 1.62
CA THR A 417 35.11 1.35 2.08
C THR A 417 36.05 0.23 2.50
N LYS A 418 35.53 -0.83 3.15
CA LYS A 418 36.34 -1.99 3.55
C LYS A 418 36.83 -2.80 2.35
N GLN A 419 36.00 -2.99 1.32
CA GLN A 419 36.40 -3.68 0.09
C GLN A 419 37.45 -2.90 -0.71
N ALA A 420 37.46 -1.58 -0.64
CA ALA A 420 38.46 -0.76 -1.33
C ALA A 420 39.81 -0.66 -0.57
N ALA A 421 39.83 -1.02 0.71
CA ALA A 421 41.01 -1.01 1.57
C ALA A 421 41.73 -2.37 1.65
N GLN A 422 41.14 -3.41 1.06
CA GLN A 422 41.70 -4.76 0.87
C GLN A 422 42.10 -4.92 -0.59
#